data_AF-A0A849QGQ2-F1
#
_entry.id   AF-A0A849QGQ2-F1
#
_cell.length_a   1.000
_cell.length_b   1.000
_cell.length_c   1.000
_cell.angle_alpha   90.00
_cell.angle_beta   90.00
_cell.angle_gamma   90.00
#
_symmetry.space_group_name_H-M   'P 1'
#
loop_
_entity.id
_entity.type
_entity.pdbx_description
1 polymer ?
#
loop_
_entity_poly.entity_id
_entity_poly.type
_entity_poly.pdbx_seq_one_letter_code
_entity_poly.pdbx_strand_id
1 'polypeptide(L)'
;MIWSDGSVICSGTKKESPIVWSRGIDAAPAELAVLGKDDRGTAVMGNSEFVMVGLDSGDVNLWGRAGWNLVRTLESKTGEALVALWANDLYLVTSSDEGALTIWDLKNSIQLGQIRKKGVKYGKVAADHDLIYVTSSEGLSVMGISLEGQGLDLSNADDRIQDEHLLKTSPYDVLESVLSCQRQGDNLLQERRFSEAMEEYDSALKVLIDNVHALEVVPEEREKMTREISSRRSKASLWSSIEEIQSISKEIEQISDELEFKGQTLKDEAEVASLWSSAESVIGEARTLSEDNADDMLSYQLTYLTDILQSDLEAAKEKLATYERKVNQAVALIHGMENEWRWMEQRRTSLPERSDFLERTIKQLENQLANAESDSEVLEILKNALDKHKRLHEQIGRIISASDDEQEAVLSSREDALAAIHGLLRMMPKNRNAMLAISDHAKRQKELERLTTALEEALESAKHHRLKEETRSIQNEIESVASLNGAARAEKK
;
A
#
# COMPACT_ATOMS: atom_id res chain seq x y z
N MET A 1 -16.59 -45.90 -29.01
CA MET A 1 -16.03 -44.55 -29.22
C MET A 1 -15.64 -43.98 -27.86
N ILE A 2 -14.61 -43.14 -27.82
CA ILE A 2 -14.08 -42.57 -26.58
C ILE A 2 -13.99 -41.06 -26.77
N TRP A 3 -14.48 -40.33 -25.78
CA TRP A 3 -14.23 -38.90 -25.60
C TRP A 3 -13.54 -38.71 -24.25
N SER A 4 -12.65 -37.73 -24.15
CA SER A 4 -12.02 -37.40 -22.89
C SER A 4 -11.71 -35.92 -22.81
N ASP A 5 -11.89 -35.34 -21.64
CA ASP A 5 -11.40 -34.00 -21.32
C ASP A 5 -10.37 -34.05 -20.18
N GLY A 6 -10.04 -32.89 -19.60
CA GLY A 6 -9.14 -32.76 -18.46
C GLY A 6 -9.42 -33.70 -17.28
N SER A 7 -10.69 -34.02 -17.04
CA SER A 7 -11.22 -34.57 -15.79
C SER A 7 -11.92 -35.92 -15.91
N VAL A 8 -12.45 -36.24 -17.09
CA VAL A 8 -13.37 -37.36 -17.33
C VAL A 8 -13.06 -38.03 -18.66
N ILE A 9 -13.24 -39.35 -18.72
CA ILE A 9 -13.24 -40.15 -19.94
C ILE A 9 -14.61 -40.78 -20.09
N CYS A 10 -15.25 -40.61 -21.24
CA CYS A 10 -16.52 -41.26 -21.56
C CYS A 10 -16.30 -42.30 -22.67
N SER A 11 -16.72 -43.54 -22.42
CA SER A 11 -16.68 -44.64 -23.38
C SER A 11 -18.08 -45.09 -23.74
N GLY A 12 -18.41 -45.12 -25.02
CA GLY A 12 -19.67 -45.68 -25.52
C GLY A 12 -19.42 -46.83 -26.50
N THR A 13 -20.20 -47.90 -26.43
CA THR A 13 -20.16 -48.99 -27.42
C THR A 13 -21.56 -49.25 -27.96
N LYS A 14 -21.65 -49.86 -29.15
CA LYS A 14 -22.95 -50.24 -29.73
C LYS A 14 -23.69 -51.34 -28.95
N LYS A 15 -23.02 -52.00 -27.99
CA LYS A 15 -23.55 -53.17 -27.27
C LYS A 15 -23.81 -52.91 -25.80
N GLU A 16 -23.11 -51.96 -25.21
CA GLU A 16 -23.13 -51.66 -23.77
C GLU A 16 -23.45 -50.18 -23.57
N SER A 17 -24.08 -49.88 -22.44
CA SER A 17 -24.36 -48.51 -22.02
C SER A 17 -23.08 -47.67 -21.95
N PRO A 18 -23.13 -46.38 -22.32
CA PRO A 18 -22.01 -45.48 -22.13
C PRO A 18 -21.59 -45.40 -20.66
N ILE A 19 -20.29 -45.55 -20.42
CA ILE A 19 -19.67 -45.49 -19.08
C ILE A 19 -18.79 -44.25 -18.99
N VAL A 20 -18.90 -43.55 -17.87
CA VAL A 20 -18.10 -42.38 -17.52
C VAL A 20 -17.08 -42.79 -16.48
N TRP A 21 -15.82 -42.43 -16.72
CA TRP A 21 -14.67 -42.73 -15.89
C TRP A 21 -14.03 -41.44 -15.41
N SER A 22 -13.55 -41.41 -14.17
CA SER A 22 -12.72 -40.31 -13.67
C SER A 22 -11.32 -40.39 -14.26
N ARG A 23 -10.74 -39.23 -14.58
CA ARG A 23 -9.37 -39.13 -15.09
C ARG A 23 -8.50 -38.34 -14.12
N GLY A 24 -7.72 -39.07 -13.31
CA GLY A 24 -6.65 -38.50 -12.50
C GLY A 24 -5.31 -38.56 -13.23
N ILE A 25 -4.41 -37.60 -12.96
CA ILE A 25 -3.09 -37.51 -13.61
C ILE A 25 -2.23 -38.76 -13.31
N ASP A 26 -2.37 -39.37 -12.13
CA ASP A 26 -1.58 -40.54 -11.67
C ASP A 26 -2.41 -41.68 -11.04
N ALA A 27 -3.71 -41.75 -11.35
CA ALA A 27 -4.59 -42.79 -10.83
C ALA A 27 -5.24 -43.61 -11.96
N ALA A 28 -5.44 -44.91 -11.74
CA ALA A 28 -6.22 -45.73 -12.66
C ALA A 28 -7.65 -45.16 -12.78
N PRO A 29 -8.22 -45.08 -13.99
CA PRO A 29 -9.54 -44.51 -14.19
C PRO A 29 -10.59 -45.32 -13.41
N ALA A 30 -11.39 -44.64 -12.59
CA ALA A 30 -12.44 -45.26 -11.79
C ALA A 30 -13.81 -44.98 -12.42
N GLU A 31 -14.71 -45.95 -12.38
CA GLU A 31 -16.08 -45.79 -12.89
C GLU A 31 -16.84 -44.77 -12.04
N LEU A 32 -17.29 -43.68 -12.67
CA LEU A 32 -18.08 -42.62 -12.03
C LEU A 32 -19.58 -42.87 -12.19
N ALA A 33 -20.02 -43.22 -13.39
CA ALA A 33 -21.42 -43.44 -13.71
C ALA A 33 -21.62 -44.27 -14.99
N VAL A 34 -22.73 -45.00 -15.05
CA VAL A 34 -23.25 -45.64 -16.28
C VAL A 34 -24.44 -44.83 -16.77
N LEU A 35 -24.33 -44.24 -17.95
CA LEU A 35 -25.35 -43.39 -18.55
C LEU A 35 -26.37 -44.25 -19.30
N GLY A 36 -27.57 -44.39 -18.72
CA GLY A 36 -28.72 -45.10 -19.32
C GLY A 36 -28.55 -46.62 -19.38
N LYS A 37 -29.38 -47.39 -18.65
CA LYS A 37 -29.25 -48.87 -18.56
C LYS A 37 -29.61 -49.64 -19.84
N ASP A 38 -30.30 -49.01 -20.79
CA ASP A 38 -30.74 -49.64 -22.05
C ASP A 38 -30.36 -48.81 -23.30
N ASP A 39 -29.64 -47.70 -23.12
CA ASP A 39 -29.28 -46.78 -24.19
C ASP A 39 -28.03 -47.27 -24.92
N ARG A 40 -28.18 -47.67 -26.18
CA ARG A 40 -27.06 -48.05 -27.05
C ARG A 40 -26.42 -46.80 -27.63
N GLY A 41 -25.39 -46.30 -26.95
CA GLY A 41 -24.63 -45.13 -27.38
C GLY A 41 -23.71 -45.44 -28.55
N THR A 42 -24.08 -45.01 -29.76
CA THR A 42 -23.22 -45.13 -30.94
C THR A 42 -22.09 -44.12 -30.92
N ALA A 43 -22.37 -42.91 -30.41
CA ALA A 43 -21.43 -41.81 -30.35
C ALA A 43 -21.47 -41.06 -29.01
N VAL A 44 -20.32 -40.54 -28.59
CA VAL A 44 -20.17 -39.84 -27.31
C VAL A 44 -19.28 -38.62 -27.50
N MET A 45 -19.73 -37.49 -26.96
CA MET A 45 -19.01 -36.21 -26.89
C MET A 45 -19.36 -35.52 -25.58
N GLY A 46 -18.55 -34.60 -25.09
CA GLY A 46 -18.89 -33.78 -23.93
C GLY A 46 -18.41 -32.35 -24.10
N ASN A 47 -19.04 -31.45 -23.35
CA ASN A 47 -18.68 -30.05 -23.22
C ASN A 47 -18.56 -29.68 -21.72
N SER A 48 -18.53 -28.39 -21.38
CA SER A 48 -18.37 -27.95 -19.98
C SER A 48 -19.55 -28.36 -19.07
N GLU A 49 -20.76 -28.49 -19.61
CA GLU A 49 -21.99 -28.73 -18.82
C GLU A 49 -22.56 -30.15 -18.95
N PHE A 50 -22.47 -30.74 -20.15
CA PHE A 50 -23.14 -31.97 -20.53
C PHE A 50 -22.20 -33.01 -21.15
N VAL A 51 -22.57 -34.28 -20.96
CA VAL A 51 -22.10 -35.40 -21.77
C VAL A 51 -23.24 -35.85 -22.67
N MET A 52 -22.95 -35.94 -23.96
CA MET A 52 -23.90 -36.16 -25.04
C MET A 52 -23.70 -37.55 -25.61
N VAL A 53 -24.78 -38.31 -25.66
CA VAL A 53 -24.79 -39.68 -26.17
C VAL A 53 -25.75 -39.76 -27.34
N GLY A 54 -25.22 -40.04 -28.52
CA GLY A 54 -26.00 -40.31 -29.71
C GLY A 54 -26.49 -41.76 -29.73
N LEU A 55 -27.77 -41.95 -30.04
CA LEU A 55 -28.44 -43.25 -30.04
C LEU A 55 -28.59 -43.83 -31.46
N ASP A 56 -28.84 -45.14 -31.51
CA ASP A 56 -29.24 -45.83 -32.74
C ASP A 56 -30.58 -45.29 -33.30
N SER A 57 -31.44 -44.70 -32.45
CA SER A 57 -32.69 -44.06 -32.88
C SER A 57 -32.49 -42.74 -33.61
N GLY A 58 -31.27 -42.18 -33.60
CA GLY A 58 -31.00 -40.84 -34.12
C GLY A 58 -31.15 -39.72 -33.10
N ASP A 59 -31.63 -40.03 -31.90
CA ASP A 59 -31.77 -39.06 -30.81
C ASP A 59 -30.44 -38.83 -30.08
N VAL A 60 -30.32 -37.71 -29.37
CA VAL A 60 -29.18 -37.42 -28.52
C VAL A 60 -29.61 -37.19 -27.08
N ASN A 61 -29.10 -38.01 -26.16
CA ASN A 61 -29.32 -37.84 -24.73
C ASN A 61 -28.24 -36.92 -24.13
N LEU A 62 -28.69 -35.86 -23.46
CA LEU A 62 -27.86 -34.90 -22.73
C LEU A 62 -27.84 -35.27 -21.24
N TRP A 63 -26.66 -35.60 -20.72
CA TRP A 63 -26.43 -35.99 -19.34
C TRP A 63 -25.66 -34.90 -18.60
N GLY A 64 -26.19 -34.40 -17.48
CA GLY A 64 -25.54 -33.33 -16.72
C GLY A 64 -24.30 -33.84 -15.98
N ARG A 65 -23.19 -33.08 -16.03
CA ARG A 65 -21.90 -33.51 -15.46
C ARG A 65 -21.83 -33.52 -13.92
N ALA A 66 -22.62 -32.70 -13.24
CA ALA A 66 -22.58 -32.60 -11.79
C ALA A 66 -23.19 -33.83 -11.07
N GLY A 67 -24.20 -34.47 -11.69
CA GLY A 67 -24.96 -35.56 -11.08
C GLY A 67 -25.18 -36.78 -11.96
N TRP A 68 -24.69 -36.77 -13.20
CA TRP A 68 -24.85 -37.85 -14.18
C TRP A 68 -26.29 -38.29 -14.42
N ASN A 69 -27.22 -37.34 -14.33
CA ASN A 69 -28.64 -37.55 -14.58
C ASN A 69 -28.99 -37.13 -16.01
N LEU A 70 -29.97 -37.81 -16.62
CA LEU A 70 -30.50 -37.43 -17.92
C LEU A 70 -31.21 -36.08 -17.76
N VAL A 71 -30.69 -35.05 -18.41
CA VAL A 71 -31.25 -33.69 -18.38
C VAL A 71 -32.30 -33.56 -19.47
N ARG A 72 -32.00 -34.05 -20.69
CA ARG A 72 -32.89 -33.92 -21.84
C ARG A 72 -32.52 -34.90 -22.96
N THR A 73 -33.48 -35.17 -23.84
CA THR A 73 -33.29 -35.90 -25.09
C THR A 73 -33.62 -34.98 -26.27
N LEU A 74 -32.69 -34.85 -27.21
CA LEU A 74 -32.89 -34.17 -28.49
C LEU A 74 -33.46 -35.18 -29.48
N GLU A 75 -34.76 -35.08 -29.73
CA GLU A 75 -35.50 -36.04 -30.56
C GLU A 75 -35.31 -35.75 -32.05
N SER A 76 -34.71 -36.69 -32.77
CA SER A 76 -34.53 -36.59 -34.22
C SER A 76 -35.77 -37.11 -34.95
N LYS A 77 -36.27 -36.30 -35.89
CA LYS A 77 -37.43 -36.67 -36.72
C LYS A 77 -37.14 -37.78 -37.74
N THR A 78 -35.88 -38.20 -37.90
CA THR A 78 -35.46 -39.07 -39.02
C THR A 78 -35.27 -40.52 -38.64
N GLY A 79 -35.05 -40.83 -37.36
CA GLY A 79 -34.83 -42.21 -36.92
C GLY A 79 -33.46 -42.80 -37.33
N GLU A 80 -32.52 -41.98 -37.81
CA GLU A 80 -31.26 -42.46 -38.42
C GLU A 80 -30.14 -42.58 -37.39
N ALA A 81 -29.48 -43.75 -37.33
CA ALA A 81 -28.40 -43.99 -36.36
C ALA A 81 -27.24 -43.00 -36.51
N LEU A 82 -26.86 -42.39 -35.38
CA LEU A 82 -25.76 -41.41 -35.34
C LEU A 82 -24.40 -42.11 -35.37
N VAL A 83 -23.44 -41.52 -36.08
CA VAL A 83 -22.08 -42.08 -36.27
C VAL A 83 -21.03 -41.25 -35.57
N ALA A 84 -21.13 -39.93 -35.63
CA ALA A 84 -20.22 -39.02 -34.94
C ALA A 84 -20.95 -37.77 -34.44
N LEU A 85 -20.41 -37.20 -33.36
CA LEU A 85 -20.86 -35.98 -32.74
C LEU A 85 -19.67 -35.02 -32.66
N TRP A 86 -19.94 -33.74 -32.87
CA TRP A 86 -19.07 -32.65 -32.48
C TRP A 86 -19.92 -31.64 -31.72
N ALA A 87 -19.38 -31.06 -30.65
CA ALA A 87 -20.10 -30.07 -29.88
C ALA A 87 -19.15 -29.06 -29.25
N ASN A 88 -19.64 -27.85 -29.08
CA ASN A 88 -19.10 -26.84 -28.18
C ASN A 88 -20.10 -26.64 -27.02
N ASP A 89 -20.01 -25.51 -26.30
CA ASP A 89 -20.95 -25.22 -25.21
C ASP A 89 -22.36 -24.80 -25.69
N LEU A 90 -22.54 -24.43 -26.96
CA LEU A 90 -23.79 -23.86 -27.50
C LEU A 90 -24.48 -24.72 -28.56
N TYR A 91 -23.71 -25.38 -29.41
CA TYR A 91 -24.13 -26.10 -30.60
C TYR A 91 -23.65 -27.54 -30.57
N LEU A 92 -24.48 -28.39 -31.17
CA LEU A 92 -24.19 -29.79 -31.40
C LEU A 92 -24.39 -30.11 -32.88
N VAL A 93 -23.35 -30.64 -33.51
CA VAL A 93 -23.38 -31.16 -34.88
C VAL A 93 -23.35 -32.69 -34.82
N THR A 94 -24.34 -33.30 -35.45
CA THR A 94 -24.51 -34.75 -35.50
C THR A 94 -24.43 -35.24 -36.93
N SER A 95 -23.83 -36.41 -37.14
CA SER A 95 -23.80 -37.10 -38.44
C SER A 95 -24.49 -38.46 -38.34
N SER A 96 -25.25 -38.82 -39.36
CA SER A 96 -25.88 -40.13 -39.51
C SER A 96 -25.17 -41.02 -40.56
N ASP A 97 -25.35 -42.34 -40.46
CA ASP A 97 -24.80 -43.31 -41.43
C ASP A 97 -25.43 -43.14 -42.83
N GLU A 98 -26.63 -42.57 -42.90
CA GLU A 98 -27.39 -42.36 -44.14
C GLU A 98 -27.12 -41.00 -44.82
N GLY A 99 -26.12 -40.26 -44.34
CA GLY A 99 -25.66 -39.03 -45.00
C GLY A 99 -26.47 -37.79 -44.63
N ALA A 100 -27.00 -37.73 -43.40
CA ALA A 100 -27.56 -36.52 -42.81
C ALA A 100 -26.59 -35.89 -41.81
N LEU A 101 -26.41 -34.56 -41.91
CA LEU A 101 -25.77 -33.73 -40.91
C LEU A 101 -26.85 -32.85 -40.27
N THR A 102 -27.00 -32.92 -38.97
CA THR A 102 -28.00 -32.14 -38.23
C THR A 102 -27.34 -31.25 -37.20
N ILE A 103 -27.70 -29.98 -37.20
CA ILE A 103 -27.18 -28.95 -36.29
C ILE A 103 -28.28 -28.63 -35.26
N TRP A 104 -27.89 -28.62 -33.99
CA TRP A 104 -28.76 -28.40 -32.84
C TRP A 104 -28.25 -27.23 -32.01
N ASP A 105 -29.18 -26.46 -31.47
CA ASP A 105 -28.95 -25.52 -30.37
C ASP A 105 -29.15 -26.28 -29.06
N LEU A 106 -28.11 -26.33 -28.22
CA LEU A 106 -28.13 -27.05 -26.94
C LEU A 106 -28.94 -26.32 -25.87
N LYS A 107 -28.94 -24.97 -25.87
CA LYS A 107 -29.64 -24.16 -24.86
C LYS A 107 -31.15 -24.29 -25.04
N ASN A 108 -31.62 -24.03 -26.25
CA ASN A 108 -33.05 -24.11 -26.57
C ASN A 108 -33.50 -25.54 -26.88
N SER A 109 -32.56 -26.45 -27.14
CA SER A 109 -32.83 -27.85 -27.49
C SER A 109 -33.64 -28.00 -28.77
N ILE A 110 -33.38 -27.13 -29.75
CA ILE A 110 -34.08 -27.06 -31.03
C ILE A 110 -33.13 -27.47 -32.16
N GLN A 111 -33.67 -28.17 -33.14
CA GLN A 111 -32.98 -28.46 -34.39
C GLN A 111 -32.91 -27.19 -35.26
N LEU A 112 -31.71 -26.66 -35.49
CA LEU A 112 -31.49 -25.44 -36.30
C LEU A 112 -31.57 -25.74 -37.80
N GLY A 113 -31.00 -26.87 -38.22
CA GLY A 113 -30.93 -27.19 -39.64
C GLY A 113 -30.45 -28.60 -39.92
N GLN A 114 -30.70 -29.06 -41.15
CA GLN A 114 -30.25 -30.37 -41.61
C GLN A 114 -29.76 -30.31 -43.07
N ILE A 115 -28.58 -30.88 -43.30
CA ILE A 115 -27.98 -31.03 -44.61
C ILE A 115 -27.98 -32.51 -44.96
N ARG A 116 -28.65 -32.90 -46.05
CA ARG A 116 -28.68 -34.30 -46.52
C ARG A 116 -28.06 -34.43 -47.90
N LYS A 117 -27.16 -35.41 -48.05
CA LYS A 117 -26.63 -35.82 -49.35
C LYS A 117 -26.89 -37.32 -49.53
N LYS A 118 -27.83 -37.66 -50.42
CA LYS A 118 -28.18 -39.06 -50.68
C LYS A 118 -26.98 -39.82 -51.25
N GLY A 119 -26.71 -41.01 -50.70
CA GLY A 119 -25.69 -41.94 -51.20
C GLY A 119 -24.28 -41.72 -50.65
N VAL A 120 -24.09 -40.79 -49.72
CA VAL A 120 -22.80 -40.51 -49.09
C VAL A 120 -22.86 -40.88 -47.62
N LYS A 121 -21.96 -41.76 -47.16
CA LYS A 121 -21.84 -42.09 -45.75
C LYS A 121 -20.93 -41.08 -45.06
N TYR A 122 -21.44 -40.38 -44.06
CA TYR A 122 -20.63 -39.50 -43.23
C TYR A 122 -19.96 -40.28 -42.10
N GLY A 123 -18.71 -39.93 -41.83
CA GLY A 123 -17.85 -40.49 -40.80
C GLY A 123 -17.66 -39.49 -39.66
N LYS A 124 -16.40 -39.19 -39.31
CA LYS A 124 -16.09 -38.18 -38.29
C LYS A 124 -16.45 -36.78 -38.76
N VAL A 125 -16.97 -36.00 -37.81
CA VAL A 125 -17.29 -34.58 -37.94
C VAL A 125 -16.37 -33.79 -37.01
N ALA A 126 -15.89 -32.66 -37.50
CA ALA A 126 -15.30 -31.60 -36.70
C ALA A 126 -15.81 -30.26 -37.24
N ALA A 127 -15.92 -29.25 -36.39
CA ALA A 127 -16.18 -27.90 -36.84
C ALA A 127 -15.12 -26.95 -36.30
N ASP A 128 -14.82 -25.93 -37.09
CA ASP A 128 -13.94 -24.82 -36.75
C ASP A 128 -14.45 -23.58 -37.47
N HIS A 129 -14.57 -22.47 -36.75
CA HIS A 129 -15.25 -21.27 -37.23
C HIS A 129 -16.58 -21.56 -37.95
N ASP A 130 -16.81 -20.99 -39.13
CA ASP A 130 -18.00 -21.19 -39.97
C ASP A 130 -17.97 -22.48 -40.81
N LEU A 131 -16.95 -23.32 -40.63
CA LEU A 131 -16.70 -24.50 -41.44
C LEU A 131 -16.95 -25.79 -40.67
N ILE A 132 -17.76 -26.67 -41.26
CA ILE A 132 -17.87 -28.07 -40.85
C ILE A 132 -17.01 -28.94 -41.76
N TYR A 133 -16.09 -29.68 -41.14
CA TYR A 133 -15.29 -30.71 -41.75
C TYR A 133 -15.93 -32.07 -41.52
N VAL A 134 -16.32 -32.73 -42.61
CA VAL A 134 -16.93 -34.07 -42.55
C VAL A 134 -16.15 -35.02 -43.43
N THR A 135 -15.64 -36.09 -42.81
CA THR A 135 -15.08 -37.22 -43.55
C THR A 135 -16.21 -38.03 -44.13
N SER A 136 -16.14 -38.38 -45.41
CA SER A 136 -17.14 -39.20 -46.09
C SER A 136 -16.48 -40.33 -46.86
N SER A 137 -17.27 -41.29 -47.35
CA SER A 137 -16.79 -42.33 -48.26
C SER A 137 -16.17 -41.80 -49.55
N GLU A 138 -16.49 -40.56 -49.94
CA GLU A 138 -15.98 -39.90 -51.16
C GLU A 138 -14.76 -38.99 -50.90
N GLY A 139 -14.42 -38.73 -49.63
CA GLY A 139 -13.34 -37.82 -49.23
C GLY A 139 -13.73 -36.84 -48.13
N LEU A 140 -12.87 -35.83 -47.88
CA LEU A 140 -13.15 -34.76 -46.93
C LEU A 140 -14.05 -33.71 -47.59
N SER A 141 -15.25 -33.51 -47.05
CA SER A 141 -16.15 -32.42 -47.43
C SER A 141 -16.00 -31.28 -46.43
N VAL A 142 -15.81 -30.07 -46.93
CA VAL A 142 -15.80 -28.83 -46.14
C VAL A 142 -17.06 -28.07 -46.50
N MET A 143 -17.90 -27.79 -45.51
CA MET A 143 -19.17 -27.11 -45.69
C MET A 143 -19.14 -25.81 -44.88
N GLY A 144 -19.33 -24.67 -45.55
CA GLY A 144 -19.59 -23.41 -44.86
C GLY A 144 -21.06 -23.32 -44.46
N ILE A 145 -21.33 -22.98 -43.22
CA ILE A 145 -22.69 -22.71 -42.77
C ILE A 145 -22.91 -21.22 -42.78
N SER A 146 -24.01 -20.80 -43.40
CA SER A 146 -24.51 -19.45 -43.24
C SER A 146 -25.97 -19.48 -42.80
N LEU A 147 -26.30 -18.57 -41.89
CA LEU A 147 -27.67 -18.28 -41.48
C LEU A 147 -28.00 -16.87 -41.99
N GLU A 148 -29.06 -16.73 -42.78
CA GLU A 148 -29.48 -15.46 -43.40
C GLU A 148 -28.40 -14.69 -44.19
N GLY A 149 -27.36 -15.38 -44.65
CA GLY A 149 -26.28 -14.79 -45.46
C GLY A 149 -25.03 -14.36 -44.69
N GLN A 150 -24.99 -14.49 -43.37
CA GLN A 150 -23.78 -14.40 -42.55
C GLN A 150 -23.26 -15.79 -42.19
N GLY A 151 -21.94 -15.98 -42.18
CA GLY A 151 -21.32 -17.23 -41.74
C GLY A 151 -21.56 -17.44 -40.25
N LEU A 152 -22.06 -18.63 -39.88
CA LEU A 152 -22.33 -18.97 -38.49
C LEU A 152 -21.05 -19.50 -37.86
N ASP A 153 -20.40 -18.73 -36.98
CA ASP A 153 -19.17 -19.17 -36.33
C ASP A 153 -19.48 -20.17 -35.20
N LEU A 154 -19.12 -21.44 -35.42
CA LEU A 154 -19.29 -22.52 -34.45
C LEU A 154 -18.17 -22.55 -33.39
N SER A 155 -17.10 -21.77 -33.53
CA SER A 155 -15.98 -21.75 -32.59
C SER A 155 -16.10 -20.66 -31.52
N ASN A 156 -16.80 -19.56 -31.82
CA ASN A 156 -17.00 -18.47 -30.89
C ASN A 156 -18.17 -18.76 -29.94
N ALA A 157 -17.87 -18.88 -28.64
CA ALA A 157 -18.89 -18.99 -27.58
C ALA A 157 -19.71 -17.69 -27.39
N ASP A 158 -19.30 -16.60 -28.02
CA ASP A 158 -20.01 -15.32 -28.06
C ASP A 158 -20.90 -15.15 -29.28
N ASP A 159 -20.74 -15.97 -30.32
CA ASP A 159 -21.63 -16.00 -31.48
C ASP A 159 -22.86 -16.84 -31.12
N ARG A 160 -23.52 -16.40 -30.04
CA ARG A 160 -24.89 -16.77 -29.75
C ARG A 160 -25.65 -16.47 -31.03
N ILE A 161 -26.29 -17.47 -31.61
CA ILE A 161 -27.59 -17.29 -32.27
C ILE A 161 -28.48 -16.72 -31.17
N GLN A 162 -28.35 -15.41 -30.99
CA GLN A 162 -29.40 -14.43 -30.97
C GLN A 162 -30.77 -15.03 -30.70
N ASP A 163 -31.00 -15.41 -29.45
CA ASP A 163 -32.32 -15.23 -28.83
C ASP A 163 -32.72 -13.71 -28.85
N GLU A 164 -31.82 -12.81 -29.26
CA GLU A 164 -31.99 -11.34 -29.29
C GLU A 164 -32.22 -10.69 -30.68
N HIS A 165 -32.16 -11.41 -31.82
CA HIS A 165 -32.24 -10.73 -33.13
C HIS A 165 -33.14 -11.38 -34.20
N LEU A 166 -33.89 -12.44 -33.89
CA LEU A 166 -34.86 -13.01 -34.84
C LEU A 166 -36.19 -12.24 -34.95
N LEU A 167 -36.31 -11.14 -34.23
CA LEU A 167 -37.16 -10.04 -34.64
C LEU A 167 -36.22 -8.85 -34.73
N LYS A 168 -36.32 -8.07 -35.81
CA LYS A 168 -35.95 -6.64 -35.77
C LYS A 168 -36.31 -6.16 -34.37
N THR A 169 -35.32 -5.79 -33.53
CA THR A 169 -35.57 -5.51 -32.11
C THR A 169 -36.81 -4.67 -32.07
N SER A 170 -37.90 -5.28 -31.59
CA SER A 170 -39.16 -4.59 -31.61
C SER A 170 -38.89 -3.34 -30.79
N PRO A 171 -39.30 -2.14 -31.22
CA PRO A 171 -39.08 -0.96 -30.40
C PRO A 171 -39.57 -1.19 -28.96
N TYR A 172 -40.57 -2.05 -28.79
CA TYR A 172 -41.07 -2.54 -27.52
C TYR A 172 -40.07 -3.37 -26.70
N ASP A 173 -39.31 -4.28 -27.30
CA ASP A 173 -38.34 -5.13 -26.59
C ASP A 173 -37.14 -4.30 -26.10
N VAL A 174 -36.70 -3.35 -26.94
CA VAL A 174 -35.67 -2.37 -26.55
C VAL A 174 -36.16 -1.54 -25.38
N LEU A 175 -37.39 -1.02 -25.44
CA LEU A 175 -37.95 -0.25 -24.35
C LEU A 175 -38.15 -1.10 -23.07
N GLU A 176 -38.53 -2.38 -23.20
CA GLU A 176 -38.67 -3.28 -22.05
C GLU A 176 -37.33 -3.57 -21.37
N SER A 177 -36.26 -3.81 -22.15
CA SER A 177 -34.91 -4.01 -21.61
C SER A 177 -34.42 -2.77 -20.83
N VAL A 178 -34.64 -1.58 -21.38
CA VAL A 178 -34.27 -0.31 -20.74
C VAL A 178 -35.12 -0.07 -19.47
N LEU A 179 -36.40 -0.44 -19.47
CA LEU A 179 -37.24 -0.40 -18.26
C LEU A 179 -36.77 -1.40 -17.19
N SER A 180 -36.24 -2.56 -17.58
CA SER A 180 -35.64 -3.53 -16.65
C SER A 180 -34.40 -2.93 -15.98
N CYS A 181 -33.45 -2.38 -16.76
CA CYS A 181 -32.28 -1.70 -16.25
C CYS A 181 -32.66 -0.51 -15.34
N GLN A 182 -33.68 0.26 -15.73
CA GLN A 182 -34.21 1.34 -14.90
C GLN A 182 -34.71 0.83 -13.55
N ARG A 183 -35.48 -0.28 -13.51
CA ARG A 183 -35.96 -0.87 -12.25
C ARG A 183 -34.82 -1.40 -11.38
N GLN A 184 -33.80 -1.98 -12.00
CA GLN A 184 -32.60 -2.43 -11.29
C GLN A 184 -31.84 -1.24 -10.69
N GLY A 185 -31.61 -0.18 -11.47
CA GLY A 185 -31.04 1.08 -10.98
C GLY A 185 -31.86 1.72 -9.86
N ASP A 186 -33.19 1.75 -9.99
CA ASP A 186 -34.09 2.29 -8.95
C ASP A 186 -34.02 1.47 -7.65
N ASN A 187 -33.85 0.15 -7.73
CA ASN A 187 -33.64 -0.70 -6.55
C ASN A 187 -32.27 -0.43 -5.91
N LEU A 188 -31.21 -0.31 -6.70
CA LEU A 188 -29.86 0.00 -6.20
C LEU A 188 -29.81 1.39 -5.55
N LEU A 189 -30.56 2.37 -6.06
CA LEU A 189 -30.74 3.67 -5.41
C LEU A 189 -31.38 3.54 -4.03
N GLN A 190 -32.39 2.67 -3.87
CA GLN A 190 -33.02 2.42 -2.56
C GLN A 190 -32.05 1.75 -1.58
N GLU A 191 -31.14 0.92 -2.10
CA GLU A 191 -30.07 0.28 -1.33
C GLU A 191 -28.87 1.20 -1.02
N ARG A 192 -28.89 2.46 -1.49
CA ARG A 192 -27.77 3.43 -1.41
C ARG A 192 -26.49 3.00 -2.14
N ARG A 193 -26.60 2.18 -3.18
CA ARG A 193 -25.46 1.78 -4.03
C ARG A 193 -25.40 2.68 -5.26
N PHE A 194 -25.02 3.94 -5.04
CA PHE A 194 -25.15 5.00 -6.06
C PHE A 194 -24.26 4.77 -7.29
N SER A 195 -23.02 4.31 -7.13
CA SER A 195 -22.11 4.05 -8.26
C SER A 195 -22.61 2.93 -9.16
N GLU A 196 -23.10 1.83 -8.57
CA GLU A 196 -23.67 0.72 -9.33
C GLU A 196 -24.99 1.10 -10.00
N ALA A 197 -25.81 1.93 -9.34
CA ALA A 197 -27.01 2.49 -9.96
C ALA A 197 -26.66 3.35 -11.18
N MET A 198 -25.57 4.13 -11.13
CA MET A 198 -25.08 4.91 -12.27
C MET A 198 -24.67 4.01 -13.44
N GLU A 199 -23.97 2.91 -13.18
CA GLU A 199 -23.57 1.93 -14.21
C GLU A 199 -24.78 1.29 -14.91
N GLU A 200 -25.83 0.97 -14.15
CA GLU A 200 -27.09 0.45 -14.70
C GLU A 200 -27.82 1.50 -15.55
N TYR A 201 -27.87 2.77 -15.11
CA TYR A 201 -28.45 3.83 -15.93
C TYR A 201 -27.61 4.13 -17.18
N ASP A 202 -26.29 4.05 -17.12
CA ASP A 202 -25.40 4.20 -18.27
C ASP A 202 -25.57 3.04 -19.26
N SER A 203 -25.74 1.83 -18.76
CA SER A 203 -26.09 0.66 -19.56
C SER A 203 -27.44 0.86 -20.26
N ALA A 204 -28.45 1.37 -19.54
CA ALA A 204 -29.76 1.69 -20.10
C ALA A 204 -29.69 2.76 -21.22
N LEU A 205 -28.89 3.81 -21.02
CA LEU A 205 -28.65 4.85 -22.04
C LEU A 205 -27.91 4.28 -23.26
N LYS A 206 -26.91 3.41 -23.03
CA LYS A 206 -26.18 2.75 -24.10
C LYS A 206 -27.10 1.88 -24.96
N VAL A 207 -28.01 1.12 -24.36
CA VAL A 207 -29.01 0.33 -25.09
C VAL A 207 -29.89 1.23 -25.97
N LEU A 208 -30.29 2.42 -25.49
CA LEU A 208 -31.04 3.40 -26.28
C LEU A 208 -30.23 3.99 -27.44
N ILE A 209 -28.92 4.13 -27.29
CA ILE A 209 -27.99 4.65 -28.32
C ILE A 209 -27.70 3.57 -29.38
N ASP A 210 -27.44 2.34 -28.96
CA ASP A 210 -27.07 1.25 -29.87
C ASP A 210 -28.26 0.84 -30.76
N ASN A 211 -29.50 1.03 -30.27
CA ASN A 211 -30.73 0.64 -30.97
C ASN A 211 -31.50 1.81 -31.63
N VAL A 212 -30.82 2.90 -31.98
CA VAL A 212 -31.45 4.09 -32.60
C VAL A 212 -32.36 3.72 -33.79
N HIS A 213 -31.89 2.84 -34.67
CA HIS A 213 -32.61 2.44 -35.90
C HIS A 213 -33.95 1.73 -35.62
N ALA A 214 -34.03 0.96 -34.54
CA ALA A 214 -35.27 0.31 -34.12
C ALA A 214 -36.24 1.33 -33.51
N LEU A 215 -35.71 2.33 -32.79
CA LEU A 215 -36.49 3.33 -32.08
C LEU A 215 -36.95 4.52 -32.95
N GLU A 216 -36.54 4.60 -34.22
CA GLU A 216 -37.07 5.60 -35.17
C GLU A 216 -38.59 5.52 -35.33
N VAL A 217 -39.18 4.35 -35.08
CA VAL A 217 -40.64 4.12 -35.14
C VAL A 217 -41.37 4.77 -33.94
N VAL A 218 -40.67 5.02 -32.83
CA VAL A 218 -41.20 5.55 -31.56
C VAL A 218 -40.29 6.65 -30.99
N PRO A 219 -40.14 7.79 -31.70
CA PRO A 219 -39.19 8.84 -31.32
C PRO A 219 -39.60 9.58 -30.03
N GLU A 220 -40.90 9.76 -29.79
CA GLU A 220 -41.41 10.46 -28.59
C GLU A 220 -41.14 9.66 -27.32
N GLU A 221 -41.39 8.34 -27.34
CA GLU A 221 -41.11 7.44 -26.23
C GLU A 221 -39.61 7.35 -25.94
N ARG A 222 -38.78 7.25 -26.99
CA ARG A 222 -37.32 7.27 -26.85
C ARG A 222 -36.84 8.56 -26.20
N GLU A 223 -37.28 9.72 -26.67
CA GLU A 223 -36.89 11.01 -26.08
C GLU A 223 -37.31 11.12 -24.62
N LYS A 224 -38.57 10.74 -24.32
CA LYS A 224 -39.08 10.75 -22.95
C LYS A 224 -38.24 9.86 -22.04
N MET A 225 -37.93 8.64 -22.47
CA MET A 225 -37.19 7.67 -21.67
C MET A 225 -35.73 8.09 -21.48
N THR A 226 -35.11 8.66 -22.52
CA THR A 226 -33.77 9.25 -22.44
C THR A 226 -33.73 10.37 -21.39
N ARG A 227 -34.70 11.30 -21.41
CA ARG A 227 -34.79 12.38 -20.42
C ARG A 227 -35.03 11.86 -19.00
N GLU A 228 -35.85 10.82 -18.86
CA GLU A 228 -36.15 10.25 -17.55
C GLU A 228 -34.94 9.53 -16.95
N ILE A 229 -34.24 8.73 -17.75
CA ILE A 229 -33.02 8.03 -17.32
C ILE A 229 -31.88 9.01 -17.07
N SER A 230 -31.71 10.04 -17.92
CA SER A 230 -30.69 11.06 -17.69
C SER A 230 -30.96 11.82 -16.38
N SER A 231 -32.21 12.15 -16.07
CA SER A 231 -32.57 12.79 -14.80
C SER A 231 -32.29 11.88 -13.60
N ARG A 232 -32.61 10.58 -13.69
CA ARG A 232 -32.29 9.60 -12.64
C ARG A 232 -30.80 9.42 -12.44
N ARG A 233 -30.05 9.30 -13.53
CA ARG A 233 -28.58 9.22 -13.53
C ARG A 233 -27.96 10.45 -12.87
N SER A 234 -28.40 11.65 -13.24
CA SER A 234 -27.96 12.90 -12.59
C SER A 234 -28.20 12.88 -11.08
N LYS A 235 -29.37 12.41 -10.64
CA LYS A 235 -29.67 12.29 -9.20
C LYS A 235 -28.78 11.27 -8.51
N ALA A 236 -28.52 10.11 -9.13
CA ALA A 236 -27.59 9.11 -8.61
C ALA A 236 -26.18 9.68 -8.45
N SER A 237 -25.71 10.45 -9.44
CA SER A 237 -24.44 11.17 -9.40
C SER A 237 -24.37 12.16 -8.25
N LEU A 238 -25.42 12.97 -8.05
CA LEU A 238 -25.48 13.93 -6.94
C LEU A 238 -25.42 13.21 -5.58
N TRP A 239 -26.14 12.10 -5.42
CA TRP A 239 -26.08 11.31 -4.18
C TRP A 239 -24.70 10.70 -3.92
N SER A 240 -24.04 10.15 -4.95
CA SER A 240 -22.67 9.62 -4.84
C SER A 240 -21.71 10.69 -4.35
N SER A 241 -21.72 11.87 -4.98
CA SER A 241 -20.86 12.98 -4.58
C SER A 241 -21.16 13.49 -3.17
N ILE A 242 -22.43 13.48 -2.74
CA ILE A 242 -22.81 13.84 -1.36
C ILE A 242 -22.21 12.84 -0.36
N GLU A 243 -22.28 11.53 -0.62
CA GLU A 243 -21.70 10.53 0.28
C GLU A 243 -20.17 10.60 0.33
N GLU A 244 -19.53 10.84 -0.81
CA GLU A 244 -18.07 11.04 -0.90
C GLU A 244 -17.62 12.25 -0.09
N ILE A 245 -18.28 13.41 -0.26
CA ILE A 245 -18.00 14.62 0.52
C ILE A 245 -18.19 14.38 2.02
N GLN A 246 -19.24 13.69 2.42
CA GLN A 246 -19.49 13.37 3.84
C GLN A 246 -18.41 12.44 4.41
N SER A 247 -17.96 11.46 3.63
CA SER A 247 -16.87 10.57 4.04
C SER A 247 -15.56 11.35 4.23
N ILE A 248 -15.20 12.19 3.25
CA ILE A 248 -13.99 13.01 3.31
C ILE A 248 -14.08 14.01 4.47
N SER A 249 -15.21 14.71 4.63
CA SER A 249 -15.44 15.65 5.74
C SER A 249 -15.18 14.99 7.09
N LYS A 250 -15.69 13.77 7.29
CA LYS A 250 -15.45 13.01 8.53
C LYS A 250 -13.97 12.65 8.73
N GLU A 251 -13.23 12.33 7.68
CA GLU A 251 -11.79 12.08 7.78
C GLU A 251 -11.00 13.35 8.11
N ILE A 252 -11.38 14.49 7.52
CA ILE A 252 -10.77 15.79 7.82
C ILE A 252 -11.04 16.21 9.27
N GLU A 253 -12.27 16.01 9.74
CA GLU A 253 -12.65 16.26 11.14
C GLU A 253 -11.80 15.41 12.10
N GLN A 254 -11.61 14.13 11.80
CA GLN A 254 -10.72 13.26 12.58
C GLN A 254 -9.28 13.76 12.63
N ILE A 255 -8.71 14.20 11.49
CA ILE A 255 -7.36 14.76 11.45
C ILE A 255 -7.28 16.06 12.25
N SER A 256 -8.29 16.93 12.12
CA SER A 256 -8.38 18.17 12.90
C SER A 256 -8.43 17.88 14.41
N ASP A 257 -9.23 16.90 14.83
CA ASP A 257 -9.33 16.48 16.23
C ASP A 257 -8.02 15.87 16.73
N GLU A 258 -7.34 15.05 15.92
CA GLU A 258 -6.02 14.50 16.27
C GLU A 258 -4.99 15.61 16.47
N LEU A 259 -4.98 16.62 15.60
CA LEU A 259 -4.11 17.79 15.74
C LEU A 259 -4.44 18.59 17.00
N GLU A 260 -5.71 18.72 17.36
CA GLU A 260 -6.15 19.50 18.52
C GLU A 260 -5.90 18.79 19.86
N PHE A 261 -6.14 17.48 19.94
CA PHE A 261 -6.03 16.72 21.19
C PHE A 261 -4.67 16.08 21.42
N LYS A 262 -3.98 15.64 20.35
CA LYS A 262 -2.69 14.94 20.46
C LYS A 262 -1.53 15.80 20.00
N GLY A 263 -1.78 16.79 19.14
CA GLY A 263 -0.71 17.55 18.50
C GLY A 263 0.28 16.62 17.81
N GLN A 264 -0.23 15.61 17.09
CA GLN A 264 0.47 14.66 16.22
C GLN A 264 -0.58 14.07 15.27
N THR A 265 -0.26 13.91 13.99
CA THR A 265 -1.09 13.11 13.07
C THR A 265 -0.68 11.65 13.18
N LEU A 266 -1.65 10.73 13.31
CA LEU A 266 -1.35 9.29 13.24
C LEU A 266 -1.06 8.81 11.81
N LYS A 267 -1.54 9.57 10.81
CA LYS A 267 -1.32 9.33 9.39
C LYS A 267 0.02 9.95 8.95
N ASP A 268 0.68 9.27 8.01
CA ASP A 268 1.91 9.77 7.38
C ASP A 268 1.64 11.08 6.64
N GLU A 269 2.66 11.94 6.55
CA GLU A 269 2.59 13.24 5.85
C GLU A 269 2.10 13.08 4.39
N ALA A 270 2.50 11.99 3.73
CA ALA A 270 2.06 11.64 2.37
C ALA A 270 0.56 11.28 2.29
N GLU A 271 0.04 10.58 3.29
CA GLU A 271 -1.38 10.22 3.35
C GLU A 271 -2.23 11.47 3.57
N VAL A 272 -1.82 12.35 4.48
CA VAL A 272 -2.49 13.64 4.73
C VAL A 272 -2.49 14.51 3.46
N ALA A 273 -1.36 14.59 2.75
CA ALA A 273 -1.28 15.31 1.48
C ALA A 273 -2.19 14.71 0.39
N SER A 274 -2.29 13.38 0.32
CA SER A 274 -3.19 12.70 -0.63
C SER A 274 -4.66 13.00 -0.34
N LEU A 275 -5.04 13.06 0.95
CA LEU A 275 -6.40 13.41 1.37
C LEU A 275 -6.74 14.86 1.03
N TRP A 276 -5.79 15.79 1.21
CA TRP A 276 -5.99 17.18 0.77
C TRP A 276 -6.20 17.30 -0.73
N SER A 277 -5.38 16.61 -1.53
CA SER A 277 -5.54 16.63 -2.99
C SER A 277 -6.85 15.99 -3.42
N SER A 278 -7.27 14.90 -2.77
CA SER A 278 -8.54 14.23 -3.04
C SER A 278 -9.72 15.14 -2.69
N ALA A 279 -9.69 15.78 -1.52
CA ALA A 279 -10.72 16.73 -1.11
C ALA A 279 -10.85 17.91 -2.09
N GLU A 280 -9.73 18.48 -2.57
CA GLU A 280 -9.75 19.55 -3.58
C GLU A 280 -10.34 19.08 -4.92
N SER A 281 -10.02 17.86 -5.37
CA SER A 281 -10.59 17.29 -6.59
C SER A 281 -12.10 17.13 -6.47
N VAL A 282 -12.56 16.52 -5.37
CA VAL A 282 -13.98 16.27 -5.11
C VAL A 282 -14.76 17.57 -4.97
N ILE A 283 -14.20 18.60 -4.32
CA ILE A 283 -14.80 19.95 -4.25
C ILE A 283 -14.96 20.54 -5.66
N GLY A 284 -13.94 20.41 -6.51
CA GLY A 284 -13.98 20.88 -7.89
C GLY A 284 -15.06 20.17 -8.71
N GLU A 285 -15.07 18.83 -8.66
CA GLU A 285 -16.04 17.99 -9.36
C GLU A 285 -17.47 18.25 -8.87
N ALA A 286 -17.69 18.35 -7.56
CA ALA A 286 -18.99 18.64 -6.97
C ALA A 286 -19.55 20.01 -7.38
N ARG A 287 -18.69 21.04 -7.52
CA ARG A 287 -19.11 22.35 -8.04
C ARG A 287 -19.60 22.26 -9.47
N THR A 288 -18.82 21.60 -10.34
CA THR A 288 -19.23 21.41 -11.74
C THR A 288 -20.53 20.63 -11.85
N LEU A 289 -20.68 19.56 -11.06
CA LEU A 289 -21.89 18.74 -11.03
C LEU A 289 -23.11 19.52 -10.51
N SER A 290 -22.91 20.40 -9.52
CA SER A 290 -23.96 21.25 -8.98
C SER A 290 -24.41 22.32 -9.99
N GLU A 291 -23.48 22.92 -10.73
CA GLU A 291 -23.78 23.88 -11.80
C GLU A 291 -24.56 23.22 -12.95
N ASP A 292 -24.17 22.01 -13.35
CA ASP A 292 -24.84 21.23 -14.40
C ASP A 292 -26.26 20.81 -14.03
N ASN A 293 -26.58 20.75 -12.72
CA ASN A 293 -27.88 20.31 -12.20
C ASN A 293 -28.56 21.39 -11.32
N ALA A 294 -28.43 22.66 -11.71
CA ALA A 294 -28.93 23.81 -10.93
C ALA A 294 -30.44 23.79 -10.61
N ASP A 295 -31.23 23.03 -11.37
CA ASP A 295 -32.69 22.93 -11.17
C ASP A 295 -33.11 21.91 -10.08
N ASP A 296 -32.18 21.08 -9.55
CA ASP A 296 -32.48 20.05 -8.54
C ASP A 296 -32.24 20.57 -7.11
N MET A 297 -33.07 20.15 -6.14
CA MET A 297 -32.85 20.47 -4.72
C MET A 297 -31.52 19.90 -4.20
N LEU A 298 -31.09 18.75 -4.73
CA LEU A 298 -29.86 18.09 -4.31
C LEU A 298 -28.61 18.86 -4.68
N SER A 299 -28.62 19.68 -5.74
CA SER A 299 -27.48 20.53 -6.11
C SER A 299 -27.23 21.62 -5.07
N TYR A 300 -28.29 22.21 -4.51
CA TYR A 300 -28.18 23.16 -3.40
C TYR A 300 -27.61 22.51 -2.14
N GLN A 301 -28.02 21.28 -1.81
CA GLN A 301 -27.44 20.54 -0.71
C GLN A 301 -25.96 20.24 -0.96
N LEU A 302 -25.61 19.80 -2.17
CA LEU A 302 -24.23 19.53 -2.57
C LEU A 302 -23.36 20.78 -2.46
N THR A 303 -23.85 21.94 -2.93
CA THR A 303 -23.17 23.23 -2.78
C THR A 303 -22.91 23.57 -1.32
N TYR A 304 -23.93 23.45 -0.46
CA TYR A 304 -23.81 23.73 0.97
C TYR A 304 -22.77 22.84 1.65
N LEU A 305 -22.79 21.53 1.37
CA LEU A 305 -21.82 20.59 1.93
C LEU A 305 -20.41 20.83 1.38
N THR A 306 -20.30 21.23 0.11
CA THR A 306 -19.01 21.57 -0.52
C THR A 306 -18.39 22.80 0.12
N ASP A 307 -19.19 23.83 0.43
CA ASP A 307 -18.70 25.04 1.10
C ASP A 307 -18.27 24.76 2.56
N ILE A 308 -18.99 23.89 3.27
CA ILE A 308 -18.56 23.41 4.59
C ILE A 308 -17.23 22.66 4.47
N LEU A 309 -17.14 21.69 3.57
CA LEU A 309 -15.92 20.91 3.37
C LEU A 309 -14.73 21.80 3.02
N GLN A 310 -14.92 22.81 2.18
CA GLN A 310 -13.86 23.77 1.86
C GLN A 310 -13.43 24.56 3.11
N SER A 311 -14.37 25.06 3.90
CA SER A 311 -14.06 25.78 5.15
C SER A 311 -13.29 24.89 6.13
N ASP A 312 -13.73 23.64 6.31
CA ASP A 312 -13.09 22.69 7.22
C ASP A 312 -11.69 22.29 6.74
N LEU A 313 -11.53 22.11 5.42
CA LEU A 313 -10.26 21.84 4.77
C LEU A 313 -9.26 22.99 4.98
N GLU A 314 -9.69 24.23 4.78
CA GLU A 314 -8.87 25.42 5.00
C GLU A 314 -8.46 25.56 6.48
N ALA A 315 -9.41 25.36 7.39
CA ALA A 315 -9.15 25.39 8.83
C ALA A 315 -8.16 24.29 9.27
N ALA A 316 -8.32 23.07 8.76
CA ALA A 316 -7.43 21.96 9.09
C ALA A 316 -6.02 22.17 8.53
N LYS A 317 -5.87 22.71 7.31
CA LYS A 317 -4.58 23.10 6.74
C LYS A 317 -3.90 24.19 7.55
N GLU A 318 -4.65 25.19 8.01
CA GLU A 318 -4.09 26.24 8.86
C GLU A 318 -3.59 25.65 10.20
N LYS A 319 -4.38 24.78 10.84
CA LYS A 319 -3.98 24.06 12.06
C LYS A 319 -2.68 23.28 11.83
N LEU A 320 -2.59 22.47 10.77
CA LEU A 320 -1.39 21.72 10.42
C LEU A 320 -0.17 22.64 10.21
N ALA A 321 -0.33 23.74 9.48
CA ALA A 321 0.76 24.69 9.25
C ALA A 321 1.22 25.38 10.54
N THR A 322 0.30 25.68 11.47
CA THR A 322 0.69 26.20 12.80
C THR A 322 1.46 25.17 13.61
N TYR A 323 1.06 23.91 13.53
CA TYR A 323 1.72 22.80 14.21
C TYR A 323 3.15 22.58 13.67
N GLU A 324 3.32 22.47 12.35
CA GLU A 324 4.63 22.34 11.71
C GLU A 324 5.57 23.51 12.05
N ARG A 325 5.05 24.73 12.13
CA ARG A 325 5.85 25.89 12.56
C ARG A 325 6.36 25.73 13.99
N LYS A 326 5.54 25.25 14.91
CA LYS A 326 5.96 25.00 16.30
C LYS A 326 7.01 23.90 16.38
N VAL A 327 6.83 22.79 15.66
CA VAL A 327 7.81 21.70 15.59
C VAL A 327 9.15 22.21 15.03
N ASN A 328 9.12 22.93 13.91
CA ASN A 328 10.31 23.51 13.30
C ASN A 328 11.01 24.52 14.21
N GLN A 329 10.26 25.33 14.98
CA GLN A 329 10.84 26.23 15.98
C GLN A 329 11.55 25.47 17.10
N ALA A 330 10.95 24.40 17.62
CA ALA A 330 11.56 23.55 18.65
C ALA A 330 12.84 22.87 18.13
N VAL A 331 12.79 22.32 16.92
CA VAL A 331 13.94 21.68 16.25
C VAL A 331 15.06 22.70 16.01
N ALA A 332 14.74 23.91 15.52
CA ALA A 332 15.72 24.95 15.28
C ALA A 332 16.39 25.44 16.58
N LEU A 333 15.63 25.58 17.66
CA LEU A 333 16.16 25.91 18.99
C LEU A 333 17.16 24.86 19.47
N ILE A 334 16.82 23.57 19.36
CA ILE A 334 17.71 22.47 19.74
C ILE A 334 18.97 22.47 18.88
N HIS A 335 18.85 22.60 17.56
CA HIS A 335 20.01 22.68 16.68
C HIS A 335 20.92 23.88 17.02
N GLY A 336 20.33 25.02 17.37
CA GLY A 336 21.07 26.18 17.88
C GLY A 336 21.88 25.85 19.14
N MET A 337 21.24 25.24 20.13
CA MET A 337 21.88 24.81 21.38
C MET A 337 22.99 23.78 21.13
N GLU A 338 22.76 22.81 20.25
CA GLU A 338 23.78 21.80 19.89
C GLU A 338 24.97 22.40 19.14
N ASN A 339 24.74 23.39 18.27
CA ASN A 339 25.81 24.08 17.56
C ASN A 339 26.69 24.90 18.52
N GLU A 340 26.08 25.61 19.46
CA GLU A 340 26.82 26.34 20.51
C GLU A 340 27.61 25.37 21.41
N TRP A 341 27.01 24.23 21.75
CA TRP A 341 27.70 23.16 22.47
C TRP A 341 28.93 22.64 21.71
N ARG A 342 28.77 22.27 20.42
CA ARG A 342 29.87 21.82 19.56
C ARG A 342 30.96 22.87 19.43
N TRP A 343 30.58 24.15 19.34
CA TRP A 343 31.53 25.25 19.29
C TRP A 343 32.37 25.36 20.58
N MET A 344 31.74 25.17 21.75
CA MET A 344 32.45 25.14 23.04
C MET A 344 33.37 23.92 23.18
N GLU A 345 32.98 22.76 22.65
CA GLU A 345 33.83 21.56 22.61
C GLU A 345 35.11 21.82 21.81
N GLN A 346 35.00 22.46 20.65
CA GLN A 346 36.13 22.73 19.75
C GLN A 346 37.10 23.79 20.29
N ARG A 347 36.62 24.80 21.02
CA ARG A 347 37.46 25.91 21.55
C ARG A 347 38.19 25.60 22.86
N ARG A 348 38.04 24.39 23.42
CA ARG A 348 38.64 23.99 24.72
C ARG A 348 38.29 24.95 25.87
N THR A 349 37.02 25.34 25.96
CA THR A 349 36.50 26.12 27.10
C THR A 349 36.61 25.36 28.42
N SER A 350 36.60 26.08 29.55
CA SER A 350 36.73 25.48 30.88
C SER A 350 35.48 24.65 31.23
N LEU A 351 35.63 23.63 32.09
CA LEU A 351 34.50 22.81 32.53
C LEU A 351 33.43 23.62 33.30
N PRO A 352 33.78 24.61 34.15
CA PRO A 352 32.78 25.48 34.79
C PRO A 352 31.96 26.30 33.78
N GLU A 353 32.59 26.89 32.76
CA GLU A 353 31.89 27.64 31.70
C GLU A 353 30.89 26.76 30.94
N ARG A 354 31.23 25.49 30.71
CA ARG A 354 30.33 24.52 30.07
C ARG A 354 29.17 24.14 30.98
N SER A 355 29.40 24.05 32.30
CA SER A 355 28.35 23.80 33.29
C SER A 355 27.34 24.94 33.33
N ASP A 356 27.81 26.20 33.38
CA ASP A 356 26.95 27.39 33.40
C ASP A 356 26.08 27.49 32.14
N PHE A 357 26.64 27.15 30.97
CA PHE A 357 25.90 27.07 29.72
C PHE A 357 24.81 26.00 29.77
N LEU A 358 25.14 24.80 30.24
CA LEU A 358 24.17 23.70 30.36
C LEU A 358 23.05 24.06 31.33
N GLU A 359 23.35 24.74 32.44
CA GLU A 359 22.32 25.20 33.38
C GLU A 359 21.36 26.21 32.73
N ARG A 360 21.87 27.14 31.93
CA ARG A 360 21.04 28.12 31.19
C ARG A 360 20.17 27.45 30.14
N THR A 361 20.73 26.53 29.36
CA THR A 361 19.98 25.80 28.31
C THR A 361 18.92 24.87 28.92
N ILE A 362 19.21 24.19 30.03
CA ILE A 362 18.22 23.40 30.76
C ILE A 362 17.06 24.28 31.23
N LYS A 363 17.33 25.44 31.85
CA LYS A 363 16.27 26.38 32.27
C LYS A 363 15.43 26.87 31.08
N GLN A 364 16.07 27.14 29.94
CA GLN A 364 15.37 27.56 28.73
C GLN A 364 14.49 26.44 28.17
N LEU A 365 14.98 25.19 28.14
CA LEU A 365 14.21 24.02 27.71
C LEU A 365 13.04 23.72 28.67
N GLU A 366 13.23 23.86 29.98
CA GLU A 366 12.17 23.70 30.98
C GLU A 366 11.05 24.74 30.81
N ASN A 367 11.40 26.00 30.52
CA ASN A 367 10.43 27.04 30.22
C ASN A 367 9.66 26.77 28.92
N GLN A 368 10.33 26.28 27.87
CA GLN A 368 9.67 25.92 26.61
C GLN A 368 8.76 24.70 26.77
N LEU A 369 9.18 23.72 27.59
CA LEU A 369 8.39 22.54 27.91
C LEU A 369 7.09 22.92 28.65
N ALA A 370 7.15 23.88 29.57
CA ALA A 370 5.98 24.39 30.29
C ALA A 370 4.98 25.15 29.39
N ASN A 371 5.45 25.73 28.28
CA ASN A 371 4.58 26.42 27.32
C ASN A 371 3.94 25.46 26.30
N ALA A 372 4.44 24.23 26.18
CA ALA A 372 4.07 23.26 25.15
C ALA A 372 3.05 22.21 25.62
N GLU A 373 2.28 22.48 26.69
CA GLU A 373 1.44 21.51 27.42
C GLU A 373 0.49 20.63 26.58
N SER A 374 0.18 21.00 25.33
CA SER A 374 -0.71 20.25 24.42
C SER A 374 -0.02 19.40 23.34
N ASP A 375 1.26 19.64 23.02
CA ASP A 375 1.84 19.17 21.74
C ASP A 375 2.76 17.95 21.95
N SER A 376 2.25 16.72 21.69
CA SER A 376 2.97 15.45 22.00
C SER A 376 4.37 15.35 21.39
N GLU A 377 4.54 15.71 20.11
CA GLU A 377 5.84 15.59 19.43
C GLU A 377 6.85 16.62 19.93
N VAL A 378 6.40 17.86 20.10
CA VAL A 378 7.23 18.94 20.63
C VAL A 378 7.69 18.59 22.06
N LEU A 379 6.80 18.02 22.88
CA LEU A 379 7.12 17.54 24.21
C LEU A 379 8.17 16.42 24.18
N GLU A 380 8.06 15.45 23.26
CA GLU A 380 9.03 14.35 23.14
C GLU A 380 10.41 14.86 22.70
N ILE A 381 10.44 15.72 21.66
CA ILE A 381 11.66 16.35 21.16
C ILE A 381 12.36 17.16 22.25
N LEU A 382 11.61 18.02 22.97
CA LEU A 382 12.15 18.84 24.05
C LEU A 382 12.61 18.00 25.24
N LYS A 383 11.86 16.95 25.63
CA LYS A 383 12.25 16.03 26.71
C LYS A 383 13.55 15.29 26.39
N ASN A 384 13.67 14.75 25.17
CA ASN A 384 14.88 14.05 24.73
C ASN A 384 16.12 14.96 24.77
N ALA A 385 15.98 16.21 24.30
CA ALA A 385 17.04 17.20 24.39
C ALA A 385 17.38 17.53 25.85
N LEU A 386 16.38 17.78 26.68
CA LEU A 386 16.54 18.11 28.09
C LEU A 386 17.24 16.99 28.88
N ASP A 387 16.87 15.73 28.65
CA ASP A 387 17.52 14.57 29.28
C ASP A 387 18.99 14.46 28.87
N LYS A 388 19.30 14.70 27.59
CA LYS A 388 20.68 14.72 27.08
C LYS A 388 21.51 15.82 27.75
N HIS A 389 20.97 17.04 27.86
CA HIS A 389 21.65 18.16 28.52
C HIS A 389 21.83 17.94 30.03
N LYS A 390 20.83 17.37 30.72
CA LYS A 390 20.94 17.02 32.16
C LYS A 390 22.03 15.97 32.41
N ARG A 391 22.09 14.92 31.58
CA ARG A 391 23.15 13.90 31.68
C ARG A 391 24.54 14.49 31.52
N LEU A 392 24.73 15.38 30.54
CA LEU A 392 26.01 16.08 30.33
C LEU A 392 26.37 16.99 31.52
N HIS A 393 25.38 17.71 32.06
CA HIS A 393 25.59 18.58 33.22
C HIS A 393 26.01 17.76 34.46
N GLU A 394 25.35 16.64 34.74
CA GLU A 394 25.75 15.74 35.82
C GLU A 394 27.16 15.15 35.63
N GLN A 395 27.51 14.75 34.41
CA GLN A 395 28.84 14.22 34.11
C GLN A 395 29.93 15.26 34.38
N ILE A 396 29.74 16.50 33.94
CA ILE A 396 30.68 17.59 34.18
C ILE A 396 30.77 17.90 35.68
N GLY A 397 29.62 17.95 36.38
CA GLY A 397 29.60 18.16 37.83
C GLY A 397 30.41 17.12 38.60
N ARG A 398 30.30 15.84 38.24
CA ARG A 398 31.09 14.75 38.86
C ARG A 398 32.59 14.88 38.59
N ILE A 399 32.97 15.35 37.41
CA ILE A 399 34.39 15.57 37.05
C ILE A 399 34.97 16.73 37.86
N ILE A 400 34.23 17.83 37.98
CA ILE A 400 34.66 18.99 38.76
C ILE A 400 34.83 18.60 40.24
N SER A 401 33.85 17.90 40.83
CA SER A 401 33.96 17.46 42.23
C SER A 401 35.13 16.50 42.47
N ALA A 402 35.40 15.59 41.52
CA ALA A 402 36.54 14.68 41.64
C ALA A 402 37.89 15.39 41.52
N SER A 403 37.99 16.45 40.71
CA SER A 403 39.23 17.23 40.60
C SER A 403 39.52 18.09 41.83
N ASP A 404 38.48 18.56 42.52
CA ASP A 404 38.65 19.27 43.80
C ASP A 404 39.09 18.29 44.91
N ASP A 405 38.56 17.05 44.91
CA ASP A 405 38.95 16.01 45.86
C ASP A 405 40.41 15.53 45.66
N GLU A 406 40.96 15.53 44.44
CA GLU A 406 42.36 15.13 44.17
C GLU A 406 43.40 16.19 44.60
N GLN A 407 43.01 17.46 44.77
CA GLN A 407 43.90 18.50 45.29
C GLN A 407 44.06 18.42 46.82
N GLU A 408 43.16 17.73 47.53
CA GLU A 408 43.32 17.43 48.95
C GLU A 408 44.05 16.08 49.16
N ALA A 409 45.32 16.18 49.56
CA ALA A 409 46.13 15.14 50.23
C ALA A 409 47.08 14.26 49.38
N VAL A 410 48.00 14.87 48.62
CA VAL A 410 49.20 14.15 48.13
C VAL A 410 50.17 13.77 49.28
N LEU A 411 50.05 14.39 50.45
CA LEU A 411 50.84 14.03 51.64
C LEU A 411 49.94 13.95 52.88
N SER A 412 49.06 12.95 52.92
CA SER A 412 48.14 12.71 54.03
C SER A 412 48.86 12.38 55.35
N SER A 413 50.09 11.84 55.29
CA SER A 413 50.89 11.53 56.47
C SER A 413 51.99 12.57 56.70
N ARG A 414 52.11 13.01 57.96
CA ARG A 414 53.17 13.94 58.41
C ARG A 414 54.58 13.38 58.17
N GLU A 415 54.73 12.05 58.23
CA GLU A 415 56.01 11.37 58.03
C GLU A 415 56.43 11.35 56.56
N ASP A 416 55.50 11.13 55.63
CA ASP A 416 55.78 11.18 54.19
C ASP A 416 56.10 12.61 53.75
N ALA A 417 55.39 13.61 54.30
CA ALA A 417 55.68 15.01 54.08
C ALA A 417 57.10 15.38 54.55
N LEU A 418 57.49 14.94 55.75
CA LEU A 418 58.84 15.13 56.28
C LEU A 418 59.91 14.46 55.41
N ALA A 419 59.67 13.21 54.99
CA ALA A 419 60.62 12.47 54.15
C ALA A 419 60.82 13.14 52.78
N ALA A 420 59.73 13.60 52.14
CA ALA A 420 59.78 14.31 50.87
C ALA A 420 60.52 15.66 50.99
N ILE A 421 60.21 16.45 52.03
CA ILE A 421 60.88 17.74 52.30
C ILE A 421 62.38 17.53 52.54
N HIS A 422 62.76 16.54 53.35
CA HIS A 422 64.17 16.22 53.59
C HIS A 422 64.89 15.73 52.32
N GLY A 423 64.22 14.93 51.48
CA GLY A 423 64.73 14.51 50.19
C GLY A 423 65.02 15.70 49.28
N LEU A 424 64.08 16.64 49.20
CA LEU A 424 64.21 17.86 48.41
C LEU A 424 65.37 18.72 48.92
N LEU A 425 65.41 19.04 50.22
CA LEU A 425 66.48 19.83 50.84
C LEU A 425 67.86 19.19 50.64
N ARG A 426 67.97 17.85 50.67
CA ARG A 426 69.23 17.14 50.42
C ARG A 426 69.70 17.24 48.96
N MET A 427 68.77 17.35 48.02
CA MET A 427 69.10 17.46 46.59
C MET A 427 69.38 18.91 46.16
N MET A 428 68.96 19.91 46.94
CA MET A 428 69.17 21.34 46.64
C MET A 428 70.62 21.71 46.30
N PRO A 429 71.67 21.27 47.03
CA PRO A 429 73.05 21.62 46.69
C PRO A 429 73.49 21.08 45.33
N LYS A 430 73.06 19.86 44.98
CA LYS A 430 73.33 19.26 43.67
C LYS A 430 72.60 20.00 42.56
N ASN A 431 71.34 20.36 42.79
CA ASN A 431 70.53 21.10 41.84
C ASN A 431 71.12 22.51 41.60
N ARG A 432 71.52 23.24 42.64
CA ARG A 432 72.21 24.54 42.49
C ARG A 432 73.48 24.43 41.64
N ASN A 433 74.29 23.40 41.85
CA ASN A 433 75.51 23.19 41.05
C ASN A 433 75.21 22.82 39.59
N ALA A 434 74.20 21.98 39.36
CA ALA A 434 73.73 21.66 38.01
C ALA A 434 73.23 22.92 37.27
N MET A 435 72.58 23.84 38.00
CA MET A 435 72.08 25.10 37.46
C MET A 435 73.18 26.09 37.08
N LEU A 436 74.31 26.10 37.79
CA LEU A 436 75.50 26.88 37.41
C LEU A 436 76.23 26.29 36.20
N ALA A 437 76.08 24.98 35.95
CA ALA A 437 76.73 24.28 34.84
C ALA A 437 75.96 24.38 33.49
N ILE A 438 74.69 24.80 33.51
CA ILE A 438 73.86 24.93 32.31
C ILE A 438 74.13 26.29 31.64
N SER A 439 74.68 26.26 30.42
CA SER A 439 74.96 27.45 29.59
C SER A 439 73.73 28.01 28.86
N ASP A 440 72.68 27.20 28.66
CA ASP A 440 71.45 27.59 27.95
C ASP A 440 70.45 28.29 28.91
N HIS A 441 70.26 29.59 28.70
CA HIS A 441 69.41 30.44 29.54
C HIS A 441 67.93 29.99 29.56
N ALA A 442 67.39 29.46 28.45
CA ALA A 442 65.99 29.05 28.40
C ALA A 442 65.75 27.78 29.21
N LYS A 443 66.69 26.82 29.15
CA LYS A 443 66.66 25.61 29.97
C LYS A 443 66.88 25.92 31.44
N ARG A 444 67.83 26.81 31.76
CA ARG A 444 68.05 27.28 33.13
C ARG A 444 66.81 27.96 33.70
N GLN A 445 66.10 28.77 32.92
CA GLN A 445 64.89 29.43 33.41
C GLN A 445 63.75 28.44 33.69
N LYS A 446 63.56 27.43 32.82
CA LYS A 446 62.55 26.39 33.02
C LYS A 446 62.85 25.49 34.23
N GLU A 447 64.12 25.18 34.48
CA GLU A 447 64.53 24.43 35.68
C GLU A 447 64.45 25.29 36.96
N LEU A 448 64.67 26.61 36.88
CA LEU A 448 64.42 27.54 37.99
C LEU A 448 62.93 27.54 38.35
N GLU A 449 62.05 27.69 37.36
CA GLU A 449 60.60 27.70 37.55
C GLU A 449 60.11 26.39 38.19
N ARG A 450 60.62 25.23 37.74
CA ARG A 450 60.30 23.92 38.34
C ARG A 450 60.77 23.79 39.79
N LEU A 451 61.95 24.31 40.12
CA LEU A 451 62.48 24.26 41.49
C LEU A 451 61.74 25.23 42.41
N THR A 452 61.35 26.41 41.91
CA THR A 452 60.54 27.35 42.69
C THR A 452 59.16 26.79 42.99
N THR A 453 58.48 26.18 42.02
CA THR A 453 57.16 25.56 42.27
C THR A 453 57.28 24.40 43.27
N ALA A 454 58.30 23.55 43.13
CA ALA A 454 58.52 22.45 44.07
C ALA A 454 58.85 22.92 45.50
N LEU A 455 59.57 24.04 45.64
CA LEU A 455 59.85 24.65 46.95
C LEU A 455 58.61 25.32 47.56
N GLU A 456 57.75 25.92 46.75
CA GLU A 456 56.48 26.52 47.18
C GLU A 456 55.49 25.44 47.65
N GLU A 457 55.34 24.35 46.90
CA GLU A 457 54.54 23.18 47.29
C GLU A 457 55.05 22.55 48.60
N ALA A 458 56.38 22.44 48.76
CA ALA A 458 57.00 21.97 49.99
C ALA A 458 56.76 22.92 51.17
N LEU A 459 56.74 24.24 50.93
CA LEU A 459 56.47 25.25 51.96
C LEU A 459 55.02 25.20 52.43
N GLU A 460 54.07 25.06 51.52
CA GLU A 460 52.64 24.90 51.86
C GLU A 460 52.40 23.61 52.64
N SER A 461 53.00 22.50 52.21
CA SER A 461 52.95 21.22 52.92
C SER A 461 53.56 21.31 54.32
N ALA A 462 54.69 22.00 54.48
CA ALA A 462 55.35 22.20 55.78
C ALA A 462 54.53 23.09 56.72
N LYS A 463 53.85 24.11 56.20
CA LYS A 463 52.91 24.95 56.97
C LYS A 463 51.68 24.16 57.40
N HIS A 464 51.11 23.35 56.50
CA HIS A 464 49.95 22.51 56.78
C HIS A 464 50.24 21.53 57.94
N HIS A 465 51.43 20.89 57.92
CA HIS A 465 51.87 19.93 58.96
C HIS A 465 52.57 20.57 60.18
N ARG A 466 52.60 21.91 60.28
CA ARG A 466 53.20 22.70 61.40
C ARG A 466 54.69 22.43 61.68
N LEU A 467 55.49 22.24 60.62
CA LEU A 467 56.92 21.97 60.69
C LEU A 467 57.74 23.28 60.72
N LYS A 468 58.15 23.74 61.90
CA LYS A 468 58.75 25.09 62.08
C LYS A 468 60.22 25.22 61.66
N GLU A 469 60.99 24.13 61.72
CA GLU A 469 62.42 24.17 61.36
C GLU A 469 62.60 24.04 59.85
N GLU A 470 61.81 23.16 59.24
CA GLU A 470 61.79 22.86 57.83
C GLU A 470 61.22 24.01 57.01
N THR A 471 60.17 24.69 57.51
CA THR A 471 59.67 25.94 56.90
C THR A 471 60.73 27.01 56.81
N ARG A 472 61.57 27.18 57.86
CA ARG A 472 62.69 28.14 57.82
C ARG A 472 63.77 27.73 56.83
N SER A 473 64.12 26.44 56.79
CA SER A 473 65.09 25.92 55.81
C SER A 473 64.61 26.08 54.37
N ILE A 474 63.34 25.78 54.09
CA ILE A 474 62.73 25.98 52.76
C ILE A 474 62.69 27.46 52.40
N GLN A 475 62.33 28.35 53.33
CA GLN A 475 62.32 29.80 53.09
C GLN A 475 63.71 30.34 52.72
N ASN A 476 64.76 29.91 53.44
CA ASN A 476 66.14 30.27 53.14
C ASN A 476 66.59 29.73 51.77
N GLU A 477 66.13 28.53 51.40
CA GLU A 477 66.38 27.95 50.08
C GLU A 477 65.66 28.74 48.96
N ILE A 478 64.42 29.17 49.15
CA ILE A 478 63.70 30.04 48.19
C ILE A 478 64.44 31.35 47.99
N GLU A 479 64.88 32.01 49.06
CA GLU A 479 65.67 33.25 48.97
C GLU A 479 67.00 33.06 48.24
N SER A 480 67.66 31.92 48.46
CA SER A 480 68.90 31.57 47.75
C SER A 480 68.69 31.37 46.24
N VAL A 481 67.60 30.71 45.84
CA VAL A 481 67.27 30.44 44.43
C VAL A 481 66.84 31.74 43.75
N ALA A 482 66.11 32.61 44.46
CA ALA A 482 65.77 33.95 43.99
C ALA A 482 67.02 34.82 43.78
N SER A 483 68.01 34.73 44.66
CA SER A 483 69.29 35.46 44.54
C SER A 483 70.10 35.01 43.31
N LEU A 484 70.07 33.72 42.99
CA LEU A 484 70.70 33.16 41.78
C LEU A 484 70.03 33.64 40.49
N ASN A 485 68.71 33.87 40.54
CA ASN A 485 67.96 34.46 39.43
C ASN A 485 68.26 35.96 39.28
N GLY A 486 68.44 36.68 40.39
CA GLY A 486 68.85 38.09 40.41
C GLY A 486 70.26 38.32 39.87
N ALA A 487 71.23 37.47 40.21
CA ALA A 487 72.60 37.52 39.69
C ALA A 487 72.66 37.25 38.17
N ALA A 488 71.87 36.30 37.67
CA ALA A 488 71.77 36.01 36.23
C ALA A 488 71.13 37.16 35.42
N ARG A 489 70.28 37.99 36.04
CA ARG A 489 69.76 39.24 35.44
C ARG A 489 70.79 40.38 35.43
N ALA A 490 71.73 40.40 36.37
CA ALA A 490 72.77 41.43 36.46
C ALA A 490 73.92 41.24 35.46
N GLU A 491 74.25 40.00 35.09
CA GLU A 491 75.20 39.66 34.00
C GLU A 491 74.69 40.00 32.59
N LYS A 492 73.44 40.49 32.47
CA LYS A 492 72.79 40.92 31.23
C LYS A 492 72.77 42.44 31.02
N LYS A 493 73.44 43.24 31.86
CA LYS A 493 73.59 44.69 31.68
C LYS A 493 74.97 45.08 31.18
#